data_AF-A0A9E5FYQ6-F1
#
_entry.id   AF-A0A9E5FYQ6-F1
#
_cell.length_a   1.000
_cell.length_b   1.000
_cell.length_c   1.000
_cell.angle_alpha   90.00
_cell.angle_beta   90.00
_cell.angle_gamma   90.00
#
_symmetry.space_group_name_H-M   'P 1'
#
loop_
_entity.id
_entity.type
_entity.pdbx_description
1 polymer ?
#
loop_
_entity_poly.entity_id
_entity_poly.type
_entity_poly.pdbx_seq_one_letter_code
_entity_poly.pdbx_strand_id
1 'polypeptide(L)' 'DPMGFVTAIHTMNKQPLRGADESQTTYEARLKRYSSVSPAQYAIELRAGRANELKIKTSQKLPIDAAALKAAIR' A
#
# COMPACT_ATOMS: atom_id res chain seq x y z
N ASP A 1 8.98 -6.28 4.89
CA ASP A 1 10.41 -5.92 4.95
C ASP A 1 11.11 -6.66 3.81
N PRO A 2 12.45 -6.55 3.65
CA PRO A 2 13.16 -7.26 2.59
C PRO A 2 13.11 -8.80 2.68
N MET A 3 12.73 -9.36 3.82
CA MET A 3 12.60 -10.81 4.02
C MET A 3 11.19 -11.33 3.73
N GLY A 4 10.27 -10.46 3.33
CA GLY A 4 8.87 -10.80 3.01
C GLY A 4 7.91 -10.72 4.19
N PHE A 5 8.29 -10.13 5.33
CA PHE A 5 7.36 -9.92 6.44
C PHE A 5 6.47 -8.70 6.22
N VAL A 6 5.17 -8.83 6.52
CA VAL A 6 4.21 -7.72 6.43
C VAL A 6 4.47 -6.74 7.59
N THR A 7 4.84 -5.49 7.26
CA THR A 7 5.15 -4.46 8.29
C THR A 7 3.93 -3.67 8.72
N ALA A 8 3.02 -3.37 7.78
CA ALA A 8 1.78 -2.66 8.04
C ALA A 8 0.71 -3.06 7.03
N ILE A 9 -0.56 -2.94 7.43
CA ILE A 9 -1.72 -3.14 6.57
C ILE A 9 -2.65 -1.94 6.77
N HIS A 10 -3.03 -1.29 5.68
CA HIS A 10 -3.95 -0.16 5.71
C HIS A 10 -5.07 -0.37 4.69
N THR A 11 -6.31 -0.06 5.09
CA THR A 11 -7.42 0.09 4.14
C THR A 11 -7.55 1.58 3.83
N MET A 12 -7.25 1.97 2.58
CA MET A 12 -7.29 3.36 2.17
C MET A 12 -8.72 3.79 1.83
N ASN A 13 -9.18 4.87 2.46
CA ASN A 13 -10.46 5.48 2.12
C ASN A 13 -10.27 6.47 0.97
N LYS A 14 -11.12 6.38 -0.06
CA LYS A 14 -11.16 7.36 -1.15
C LYS A 14 -11.50 8.72 -0.56
N GLN A 15 -10.66 9.72 -0.82
CA GLN A 15 -10.94 11.09 -0.42
C GLN A 15 -11.62 11.81 -1.59
N PRO A 16 -12.78 12.46 -1.39
CA PRO A 16 -13.37 13.30 -2.43
C PRO A 16 -12.51 14.54 -2.64
N LEU A 17 -12.70 15.21 -3.79
CA LEU A 17 -12.18 16.56 -3.98
C LEU A 17 -12.82 17.51 -2.94
N ARG A 18 -12.07 18.50 -2.46
CA ARG A 18 -12.58 19.52 -1.51
C ARG A 18 -13.40 20.61 -2.19
N GLY A 19 -13.30 20.74 -3.51
CA GLY A 19 -14.06 21.66 -4.34
C GLY A 19 -13.94 21.27 -5.81
N ALA A 20 -14.77 21.88 -6.67
CA ALA A 20 -14.77 21.58 -8.10
C ALA A 20 -13.43 21.90 -8.79
N ASP A 21 -12.71 22.91 -8.28
CA ASP A 21 -11.47 23.42 -8.88
C ASP A 21 -10.20 22.93 -8.15
N GLU A 22 -10.29 21.93 -7.26
CA GLU A 22 -9.11 21.40 -6.60
C GLU A 22 -8.18 20.73 -7.62
N SER A 23 -6.96 21.27 -7.78
CA SER A 23 -5.96 20.69 -8.67
C SER A 23 -5.53 19.30 -8.21
N GLN A 24 -5.09 18.46 -9.15
CA GLN A 24 -4.55 17.14 -8.86
C GLN A 24 -3.39 17.20 -7.84
N THR A 25 -2.46 18.14 -8.01
CA THR A 25 -1.31 18.31 -7.11
C THR A 25 -1.76 18.67 -5.70
N THR A 26 -2.73 19.58 -5.55
CA THR A 26 -3.29 19.94 -4.24
C THR A 26 -4.00 18.76 -3.59
N TYR A 27 -4.79 18.02 -4.38
CA TYR A 27 -5.47 16.81 -3.94
C TYR A 27 -4.49 15.77 -3.40
N GLU A 28 -3.47 15.42 -4.20
CA GLU A 28 -2.45 14.42 -3.85
C GLU A 28 -1.63 14.84 -2.64
N ALA A 29 -1.24 16.12 -2.55
CA ALA A 29 -0.41 16.63 -1.45
C ALA A 29 -1.08 16.49 -0.08
N ARG A 30 -2.42 16.57 -0.01
CA ARG A 30 -3.17 16.46 1.25
C ARG A 30 -3.66 15.05 1.58
N LEU A 31 -3.46 14.07 0.68
CA LEU A 31 -3.91 12.71 0.94
C LEU A 31 -3.31 12.20 2.25
N LYS A 32 -4.12 11.45 3.02
CA LYS A 32 -3.64 10.81 4.24
C LYS A 32 -2.47 9.91 3.87
N ARG A 33 -1.33 10.12 4.52
CA ARG A 33 -0.17 9.26 4.38
C ARG A 33 -0.34 8.03 5.27
N TYR A 34 -0.07 6.87 4.69
CA TYR A 34 -0.13 5.58 5.39
C TYR A 34 1.30 5.07 5.58
N SER A 35 1.84 5.25 6.78
CA SER A 35 3.20 4.83 7.10
C SER A 35 3.32 3.30 7.09
N SER A 36 4.45 2.79 6.60
CA SER A 36 4.82 1.38 6.71
C SER A 36 5.23 0.97 8.12
N VAL A 37 5.28 1.92 9.07
CA VAL A 37 5.70 1.81 10.48
C VAL A 37 7.18 1.43 10.67
N SER A 38 7.71 0.57 9.82
CA SER A 38 9.12 0.19 9.72
C SER A 38 9.56 0.14 8.25
N PRO A 39 10.87 0.03 7.95
CA PRO A 39 11.35 -0.03 6.56
C PRO A 39 10.67 -1.15 5.74
N ALA A 40 10.07 -0.75 4.61
CA ALA A 40 9.45 -1.66 3.66
C ALA A 40 10.15 -1.58 2.31
N GLN A 41 10.32 -2.72 1.64
CA GLN A 41 10.90 -2.78 0.30
C GLN A 41 9.83 -2.67 -0.79
N TYR A 42 8.62 -3.15 -0.51
CA TYR A 42 7.51 -3.21 -1.45
C TYR A 42 6.24 -2.67 -0.81
N ALA A 43 5.41 -2.01 -1.62
CA ALA A 43 4.01 -1.74 -1.33
C ALA A 43 3.15 -2.58 -2.30
N ILE A 44 2.20 -3.35 -1.76
CA ILE A 44 1.28 -4.17 -2.57
C ILE A 44 -0.12 -3.62 -2.37
N GLU A 45 -0.71 -3.12 -3.44
CA GLU A 45 -2.08 -2.59 -3.41
C GLU A 45 -3.07 -3.67 -3.83
N LEU A 46 -4.15 -3.79 -3.05
CA LEU A 46 -5.23 -4.74 -3.28
C LEU A 46 -6.56 -4.01 -3.22
N ARG A 47 -7.61 -4.61 -3.80
CA ARG A 47 -9.00 -4.16 -3.58
C ARG A 47 -9.28 -4.03 -2.08
N ALA A 48 -10.00 -2.98 -1.68
CA ALA A 48 -10.44 -2.79 -0.30
C ALA A 48 -11.12 -4.06 0.26
N GLY A 49 -10.75 -4.45 1.48
CA GLY A 49 -11.22 -5.68 2.13
C GLY A 49 -10.46 -6.96 1.75
N ARG A 50 -9.73 -6.98 0.62
CA ARG A 50 -9.09 -8.21 0.13
C ARG A 50 -8.01 -8.76 1.07
N ALA A 51 -7.24 -7.90 1.73
CA ALA A 51 -6.25 -8.34 2.72
C ALA A 51 -6.91 -9.11 3.88
N ASN A 52 -8.08 -8.67 4.34
CA ASN A 52 -8.85 -9.35 5.38
C ASN A 52 -9.47 -10.67 4.87
N GLU A 53 -10.01 -10.69 3.64
CA GLU A 53 -10.50 -11.93 3.01
C GLU A 53 -9.42 -13.01 2.94
N LEU A 54 -8.19 -12.59 2.60
CA LEU A 54 -7.01 -13.46 2.56
C LEU A 54 -6.40 -13.72 3.94
N LYS A 55 -6.97 -13.14 5.01
CA LYS A 55 -6.51 -13.26 6.40
C LYS A 55 -5.03 -12.88 6.59
N ILE A 56 -4.56 -11.89 5.82
CA ILE A 56 -3.19 -11.38 5.92
C ILE A 56 -3.05 -10.59 7.22
N LYS A 57 -1.96 -10.80 7.95
CA LYS A 57 -1.67 -10.14 9.23
C LYS A 57 -0.30 -9.47 9.21
N THR A 58 -0.12 -8.48 10.08
CA THR A 58 1.23 -7.96 10.37
C THR A 58 2.12 -9.06 10.96
N SER A 59 3.42 -8.95 10.73
CA SER A 59 4.44 -9.95 11.10
C SER A 59 4.28 -11.32 10.42
N GLN A 60 3.30 -11.49 9.54
CA GLN A 60 3.20 -12.67 8.70
C GLN A 60 4.28 -12.63 7.63
N LYS A 61 4.98 -13.75 7.43
CA LYS A 61 5.85 -13.94 6.27
C LYS A 61 5.00 -14.33 5.06
N LEU A 62 5.12 -13.56 3.98
CA LEU A 62 4.55 -13.92 2.68
C LEU A 62 5.70 -14.31 1.74
N PRO A 63 5.58 -15.44 1.01
CA PRO A 63 6.54 -15.76 -0.04
C PRO A 63 6.38 -14.73 -1.16
N ILE A 64 7.42 -13.95 -1.40
CA ILE A 64 7.47 -12.96 -2.48
C ILE A 64 8.61 -13.34 -3.41
N ASP A 65 8.29 -13.52 -4.69
CA ASP A 65 9.30 -13.66 -5.73
C ASP A 65 9.85 -12.27 -6.10
N ALA A 66 10.88 -11.85 -5.37
CA ALA A 66 11.52 -10.56 -5.57
C ALA A 66 12.13 -10.41 -6.97
N ALA A 67 12.58 -11.51 -7.58
CA ALA A 67 13.16 -11.50 -8.92
C ALA A 67 12.06 -11.25 -9.97
N ALA A 68 10.93 -11.95 -9.87
CA ALA A 68 9.78 -11.73 -10.74
C ALA A 68 9.22 -10.30 -10.59
N LEU A 69 9.10 -9.79 -9.35
CA LEU A 69 8.65 -8.41 -9.12
C LEU A 69 9.61 -7.39 -9.73
N LYS A 70 10.92 -7.57 -9.58
CA LYS A 70 11.91 -6.68 -10.19
C LYS A 70 11.83 -6.70 -11.73
N ALA A 71 11.59 -7.87 -12.32
CA ALA A 71 11.42 -8.01 -13.76
C ALA A 71 10.11 -7.39 -14.30
N ALA A 72 9.08 -7.29 -13.46
CA ALA A 72 7.79 -6.69 -13.81
C ALA A 72 7.80 -5.15 -13.80
N ILE A 73 8.77 -4.52 -13.13
CA ILE A 73 8.99 -3.07 -13.19
C ILE A 73 9.66 -2.76 -14.53
N ARG A 74 8.86 -2.41 -15.54
CA ARG A 74 9.31 -1.85 -16.81
C ARG A 74 9.09 -0.34 -16.82
#